data_AF-A0A8H9L8S5-F1
#
_entry.id   AF-A0A8H9L8S5-F1
#
_cell.length_a   1.000
_cell.length_b   1.000
_cell.length_c   1.000
_cell.angle_alpha   90.00
_cell.angle_beta   90.00
_cell.angle_gamma   90.00
#
_symmetry.space_group_name_H-M   'P 1'
#
loop_
_entity.id
_entity.type
_entity.pdbx_description
1 polymer ?
#
loop_
_entity_poly.entity_id
_entity_poly.type
_entity_poly.pdbx_seq_one_letter_code
_entity_poly.pdbx_strand_id
1 'polypeptide(L)'
;MARPKTKPESAATPPSPYRAFDALMATAAVDSQIEALAESGADALTLDRALSDALQAAQRRWGLGLHHLKHAARMDGNDIELLVDDRPAARLSEGSATLAQAYEGMRAADERGLSLWGALGEGHRVPGDAPAARLKVLIEDARDFETLWTAARSDIYHRTWRQGETLSVEVVRPASAEAALSDAAWDVITSIKDRTFQRELMRRSEEVGMLGALLGARHAGARGNLNQMPDAHFTVQASVHTVSGAEARNADTHRALLRAATAELEELQSHTTRQLAEVLRHGLNSR
;
A
#
# COMPACT_ATOMS: atom_id res chain seq x y z
N MET A 1 46.40 -17.96 -35.74
CA MET A 1 45.02 -18.02 -35.21
C MET A 1 44.87 -16.95 -34.14
N ALA A 2 44.13 -15.88 -34.41
CA ALA A 2 43.92 -14.78 -33.48
C ALA A 2 42.71 -15.08 -32.58
N ARG A 3 42.91 -15.06 -31.25
CA ARG A 3 41.82 -15.16 -30.27
C ARG A 3 40.98 -13.88 -30.33
N PRO A 4 39.64 -13.94 -30.48
CA PRO A 4 38.81 -12.76 -30.36
C PRO A 4 38.78 -12.31 -28.89
N LYS A 5 39.13 -11.04 -28.64
CA LYS A 5 38.94 -10.38 -27.35
C LYS A 5 37.45 -10.17 -27.15
N THR A 6 36.84 -10.95 -26.26
CA THR A 6 35.52 -10.66 -25.70
C THR A 6 35.59 -9.35 -24.93
N LYS A 7 34.77 -8.39 -25.36
CA LYS A 7 34.54 -7.11 -24.68
C LYS A 7 33.82 -7.43 -23.36
N PRO A 8 34.27 -6.95 -22.19
CA PRO A 8 33.54 -7.17 -20.96
C PRO A 8 32.19 -6.44 -21.07
N GLU A 9 31.13 -7.23 -20.97
CA GLU A 9 29.77 -6.78 -20.75
C GLU A 9 29.80 -5.89 -19.50
N SER A 10 29.47 -4.61 -19.66
CA SER A 10 29.40 -3.67 -18.54
C SER A 10 28.40 -4.23 -17.55
N ALA A 11 28.84 -4.65 -16.37
CA ALA A 11 27.96 -4.98 -15.26
C ALA A 11 26.98 -3.81 -15.11
N ALA A 12 25.68 -4.08 -15.25
CA ALA A 12 24.65 -3.08 -15.05
C ALA A 12 24.82 -2.52 -13.64
N THR A 13 24.94 -1.20 -13.52
CA THR A 13 24.92 -0.52 -12.22
C THR A 13 23.67 -0.99 -11.47
N PRO A 14 23.78 -1.48 -10.22
CA PRO A 14 22.62 -1.88 -9.46
C PRO A 14 21.63 -0.69 -9.39
N PRO A 15 20.32 -0.94 -9.55
CA PRO A 15 19.33 0.12 -9.51
C PRO A 15 19.42 0.89 -8.19
N SER A 16 19.28 2.21 -8.27
CA SER A 16 19.31 3.11 -7.12
C SER A 16 18.31 2.62 -6.05
N PRO A 17 18.74 2.45 -4.77
CA PRO A 17 17.83 2.04 -3.70
C PRO A 17 16.69 3.04 -3.52
N TYR A 18 16.94 4.33 -3.76
CA TYR A 18 15.93 5.38 -3.70
C TYR A 18 14.82 5.17 -4.73
N ARG A 19 15.17 4.77 -5.95
CA ARG A 19 14.20 4.49 -7.00
C ARG A 19 13.36 3.26 -6.70
N ALA A 20 13.97 2.23 -6.12
CA ALA A 20 13.26 1.04 -5.68
C ALA A 20 12.28 1.37 -4.52
N PHE A 21 12.68 2.27 -3.62
CA PHE A 21 11.83 2.76 -2.55
C PHE A 21 10.66 3.59 -3.09
N ASP A 22 10.93 4.52 -4.02
CA ASP A 22 9.89 5.31 -4.69
C ASP A 22 8.88 4.40 -5.42
N ALA A 23 9.35 3.32 -6.07
CA ALA A 23 8.47 2.33 -6.69
C ALA A 23 7.63 1.54 -5.66
N LEU A 24 8.18 1.22 -4.48
CA LEU A 24 7.43 0.60 -3.40
C LEU A 24 6.35 1.56 -2.85
N MET A 25 6.69 2.82 -2.61
CA MET A 25 5.76 3.85 -2.13
C MET A 25 4.63 4.14 -3.14
N ALA A 26 4.92 4.02 -4.44
CA ALA A 26 3.92 4.19 -5.49
C ALA A 26 2.73 3.20 -5.38
N THR A 27 2.94 2.01 -4.81
CA THR A 27 1.84 1.04 -4.55
C THR A 27 0.78 1.56 -3.57
N ALA A 28 1.16 2.55 -2.75
CA ALA A 28 0.27 3.29 -1.85
C ALA A 28 -0.11 4.67 -2.40
N ALA A 29 0.18 4.94 -3.68
CA ALA A 29 0.07 6.27 -4.31
C ALA A 29 0.76 7.39 -3.51
N VAL A 30 1.90 7.06 -2.87
CA VAL A 30 2.76 8.03 -2.19
C VAL A 30 3.86 8.44 -3.15
N ASP A 31 3.89 9.72 -3.52
CA ASP A 31 4.99 10.31 -4.29
C ASP A 31 6.10 10.73 -3.33
N SER A 32 7.02 9.81 -3.04
CA SER A 32 8.05 10.00 -2.01
C SER A 32 9.24 10.85 -2.46
N GLN A 33 9.50 10.92 -3.78
CA GLN A 33 10.57 11.73 -4.39
C GLN A 33 11.95 11.58 -3.72
N ILE A 34 12.27 10.39 -3.19
CA ILE A 34 13.50 10.18 -2.43
C ILE A 34 14.72 10.26 -3.35
N GLU A 35 14.62 9.75 -4.59
CA GLU A 35 15.71 9.86 -5.56
C GLU A 35 16.05 11.33 -5.85
N ALA A 36 15.03 12.16 -6.10
CA ALA A 36 15.21 13.59 -6.34
C ALA A 36 15.77 14.33 -5.10
N LEU A 37 15.32 13.95 -3.90
CA LEU A 37 15.83 14.52 -2.65
C LEU A 37 17.31 14.17 -2.45
N ALA A 38 17.72 12.93 -2.73
CA ALA A 38 19.11 12.51 -2.66
C ALA A 38 19.99 13.24 -3.68
N GLU A 39 19.51 13.40 -4.92
CA GLU A 39 20.21 14.16 -5.97
C GLU A 39 20.41 15.64 -5.63
N SER A 40 19.52 16.22 -4.82
CA SER A 40 19.64 17.61 -4.34
C SER A 40 20.74 17.81 -3.29
N GLY A 41 21.36 16.72 -2.80
CA GLY A 41 22.42 16.77 -1.78
C GLY A 41 21.90 16.91 -0.36
N ALA A 42 20.68 16.43 -0.08
CA ALA A 42 20.13 16.38 1.27
C ALA A 42 21.02 15.58 2.22
N ASP A 43 21.08 15.98 3.49
CA ASP A 43 21.82 15.23 4.51
C ASP A 43 21.11 13.93 4.90
N ALA A 44 21.85 13.01 5.53
CA ALA A 44 21.36 11.69 5.91
C ALA A 44 20.14 11.76 6.85
N LEU A 45 20.11 12.69 7.79
CA LEU A 45 18.99 12.85 8.72
C LEU A 45 17.71 13.30 8.00
N THR A 46 17.85 14.17 7.01
CA THR A 46 16.75 14.64 6.17
C THR A 46 16.22 13.51 5.29
N LEU A 47 17.11 12.69 4.72
CA LEU A 47 16.72 11.50 3.95
C LEU A 47 16.00 10.47 4.82
N ASP A 48 16.54 10.12 5.99
CA ASP A 48 15.94 9.15 6.92
C ASP A 48 14.54 9.61 7.38
N ARG A 49 14.36 10.91 7.62
CA ARG A 49 13.05 11.48 7.93
C ARG A 49 12.09 11.32 6.77
N ALA A 50 12.50 11.70 5.55
CA ALA A 50 11.66 11.58 4.36
C ALA A 50 11.26 10.12 4.06
N LEU A 51 12.20 9.19 4.20
CA LEU A 51 11.97 7.76 4.10
C LEU A 51 10.92 7.28 5.12
N SER A 52 11.09 7.68 6.39
CA SER A 52 10.16 7.31 7.47
C SER A 52 8.77 7.89 7.27
N ASP A 53 8.67 9.16 6.86
CA ASP A 53 7.40 9.85 6.61
C ASP A 53 6.64 9.19 5.44
N ALA A 54 7.35 8.87 4.35
CA ALA A 54 6.78 8.15 3.21
C ALA A 54 6.30 6.75 3.59
N LEU A 55 7.10 5.98 4.35
CA LEU A 55 6.71 4.65 4.82
C LEU A 55 5.46 4.71 5.70
N GLN A 56 5.38 5.67 6.63
CA GLN A 56 4.21 5.84 7.48
C GLN A 56 2.95 6.22 6.68
N ALA A 57 3.09 7.05 5.65
CA ALA A 57 2.01 7.36 4.73
C ALA A 57 1.56 6.11 3.95
N ALA A 58 2.50 5.28 3.50
CA ALA A 58 2.20 4.03 2.81
C ALA A 58 1.48 3.02 3.73
N GLN A 59 1.93 2.86 4.98
CA GLN A 59 1.29 1.99 5.97
C GLN A 59 -0.18 2.35 6.22
N ARG A 60 -0.50 3.66 6.24
CA ARG A 60 -1.88 4.16 6.36
C ARG A 60 -2.77 3.81 5.18
N ARG A 61 -2.18 3.47 4.02
CA ARG A 61 -2.91 3.16 2.79
C ARG A 61 -2.91 1.69 2.42
N TRP A 62 -1.85 0.96 2.75
CA TRP A 62 -1.80 -0.50 2.58
C TRP A 62 -2.80 -1.25 3.47
N GLY A 63 -3.26 -0.62 4.57
CA GLY A 63 -4.33 -1.18 5.40
C GLY A 63 -3.93 -2.47 6.12
N LEU A 64 -2.65 -2.63 6.44
CA LEU A 64 -2.13 -3.86 7.07
C LEU A 64 -2.58 -4.02 8.52
N GLY A 65 -3.10 -2.95 9.15
CA GLY A 65 -3.56 -2.98 10.54
C GLY A 65 -2.44 -2.89 11.58
N LEU A 66 -1.31 -2.30 11.20
CA LEU A 66 -0.09 -2.23 12.01
C LEU A 66 0.10 -0.86 12.67
N HIS A 67 -0.99 -0.13 12.95
CA HIS A 67 -0.95 1.22 13.55
C HIS A 67 -0.40 1.25 14.98
N HIS A 68 -0.43 0.11 15.68
CA HIS A 68 0.11 -0.05 17.03
C HIS A 68 1.64 -0.19 17.06
N LEU A 69 2.28 -0.34 15.90
CA LEU A 69 3.73 -0.47 15.75
C LEU A 69 4.31 0.84 15.22
N LYS A 70 5.57 1.13 15.58
CA LYS A 70 6.31 2.27 15.04
C LYS A 70 7.05 1.87 13.78
N HIS A 71 6.72 2.51 12.67
CA HIS A 71 7.38 2.29 11.38
C HIS A 71 8.38 3.40 11.11
N ALA A 72 9.61 3.02 10.75
CA ALA A 72 10.66 3.93 10.33
C ALA A 72 11.45 3.31 9.17
N ALA A 73 12.12 4.16 8.40
CA ALA A 73 13.05 3.74 7.38
C ALA A 73 14.29 4.62 7.43
N ARG A 74 15.46 4.03 7.19
CA ARG A 74 16.73 4.74 7.20
C ARG A 74 17.70 4.17 6.19
N MET A 75 18.69 4.95 5.82
CA MET A 75 19.83 4.49 5.05
C MET A 75 20.74 3.60 5.91
N ASP A 76 21.10 2.43 5.38
CA ASP A 76 22.16 1.56 5.91
C ASP A 76 23.18 1.27 4.79
N GLY A 77 24.25 2.07 4.75
CA GLY A 77 25.23 2.04 3.68
C GLY A 77 24.61 2.40 2.32
N ASN A 78 24.49 1.42 1.42
CA ASN A 78 23.94 1.58 0.08
C ASN A 78 22.54 0.97 -0.06
N ASP A 79 21.86 0.69 1.04
CA ASP A 79 20.53 0.07 1.08
C ASP A 79 19.61 0.86 2.03
N ILE A 80 18.32 0.55 1.97
CA ILE A 80 17.30 1.11 2.86
C ILE A 80 16.81 0.00 3.79
N GLU A 81 16.97 0.24 5.09
CA GLU A 81 16.49 -0.64 6.15
C GLU A 81 15.10 -0.16 6.61
N LEU A 82 14.12 -1.06 6.61
CA LEU A 82 12.78 -0.81 7.12
C LEU A 82 12.71 -1.35 8.55
N LEU A 83 12.31 -0.50 9.49
CA LEU A 83 12.26 -0.79 10.91
C LEU A 83 10.82 -0.85 11.43
N VAL A 84 10.62 -1.75 12.38
CA VAL A 84 9.41 -1.87 13.19
C VAL A 84 9.85 -1.86 14.65
N ASP A 85 9.36 -0.89 15.43
CA ASP A 85 9.74 -0.66 16.82
C ASP A 85 11.27 -0.64 17.03
N ASP A 86 11.95 0.15 16.20
CA ASP A 86 13.41 0.35 16.17
C ASP A 86 14.22 -0.93 15.88
N ARG A 87 13.58 -2.00 15.39
CA ARG A 87 14.23 -3.24 14.97
C ARG A 87 14.15 -3.43 13.45
N PRO A 88 15.23 -3.90 12.80
CA PRO A 88 15.18 -4.24 11.37
C PRO A 88 14.12 -5.31 11.11
N ALA A 89 13.16 -4.98 10.24
CA ALA A 89 12.12 -5.90 9.78
C ALA A 89 12.46 -6.51 8.41
N ALA A 90 13.00 -5.69 7.51
CA ALA A 90 13.47 -6.12 6.19
C ALA A 90 14.43 -5.07 5.61
N ARG A 91 15.17 -5.47 4.58
CA ARG A 91 15.96 -4.57 3.73
C ARG A 91 15.32 -4.45 2.36
N LEU A 92 15.39 -3.27 1.75
CA LEU A 92 14.78 -3.05 0.44
C LEU A 92 15.40 -3.94 -0.65
N SER A 93 16.71 -4.18 -0.58
CA SER A 93 17.42 -5.08 -1.51
C SER A 93 16.95 -6.55 -1.46
N GLU A 94 16.29 -6.99 -0.39
CA GLU A 94 15.70 -8.33 -0.27
C GLU A 94 14.39 -8.48 -1.08
N GLY A 95 13.87 -7.37 -1.61
CA GLY A 95 12.71 -7.32 -2.49
C GLY A 95 11.36 -7.25 -1.77
N SER A 96 10.35 -6.76 -2.49
CA SER A 96 9.01 -6.49 -1.96
C SER A 96 8.29 -7.72 -1.42
N ALA A 97 8.56 -8.91 -1.98
CA ALA A 97 8.00 -10.17 -1.48
C ALA A 97 8.47 -10.48 -0.06
N THR A 98 9.76 -10.26 0.23
CA THR A 98 10.35 -10.48 1.57
C THR A 98 9.77 -9.48 2.57
N LEU A 99 9.65 -8.21 2.18
CA LEU A 99 9.01 -7.19 3.03
C LEU A 99 7.55 -7.53 3.32
N ALA A 100 6.79 -7.96 2.32
CA ALA A 100 5.39 -8.35 2.50
C ALA A 100 5.26 -9.55 3.44
N GLN A 101 6.13 -10.55 3.34
CA GLN A 101 6.17 -11.68 4.27
C GLN A 101 6.51 -11.25 5.70
N ALA A 102 7.47 -10.33 5.86
CA ALA A 102 7.82 -9.80 7.18
C ALA A 102 6.61 -9.11 7.83
N TYR A 103 5.90 -8.26 7.09
CA TYR A 103 4.67 -7.63 7.61
C TYR A 103 3.52 -8.61 7.82
N GLU A 104 3.34 -9.60 6.95
CA GLU A 104 2.30 -10.62 7.11
C GLU A 104 2.46 -11.39 8.43
N GLY A 105 3.70 -11.67 8.84
CA GLY A 105 3.99 -12.28 10.15
C GLY A 105 3.59 -11.42 11.36
N MET A 106 3.31 -10.13 11.17
CA MET A 106 2.85 -9.19 12.21
C MET A 106 1.33 -8.95 12.14
N ARG A 107 0.67 -9.34 11.04
CA ARG A 107 -0.76 -9.11 10.84
C ARG A 107 -1.59 -10.13 11.60
N ALA A 108 -2.81 -9.71 11.93
CA ALA A 108 -3.89 -10.57 12.37
C ALA A 108 -5.18 -10.06 11.75
N ALA A 109 -5.70 -10.78 10.76
CA ALA A 109 -6.91 -10.42 10.04
C ALA A 109 -8.07 -11.36 10.38
N ASP A 110 -9.29 -10.84 10.39
CA ASP A 110 -10.51 -11.65 10.48
C ASP A 110 -10.92 -12.22 9.11
N GLU A 111 -12.04 -12.94 9.06
CA GLU A 111 -12.57 -13.55 7.83
C GLU A 111 -12.91 -12.54 6.73
N ARG A 112 -13.07 -11.26 7.07
CA ARG A 112 -13.36 -10.17 6.12
C ARG A 112 -12.07 -9.48 5.66
N GLY A 113 -10.91 -9.88 6.17
CA GLY A 113 -9.63 -9.23 5.92
C GLY A 113 -9.39 -7.98 6.79
N LEU A 114 -10.22 -7.72 7.80
CA LEU A 114 -10.06 -6.57 8.69
C LEU A 114 -9.10 -6.91 9.82
N SER A 115 -8.27 -5.94 10.20
CA SER A 115 -7.32 -6.14 11.30
C SER A 115 -8.04 -6.37 12.64
N LEU A 116 -7.61 -7.40 13.35
CA LEU A 116 -8.02 -7.71 14.72
C LEU A 116 -7.30 -6.82 15.75
N TRP A 117 -6.14 -6.27 15.39
CA TRP A 117 -5.34 -5.40 16.24
C TRP A 117 -6.02 -4.05 16.49
N GLY A 118 -5.93 -3.58 17.72
CA GLY A 118 -6.28 -2.20 18.05
C GLY A 118 -5.18 -1.25 17.56
N ALA A 119 -5.55 -0.03 17.16
CA ALA A 119 -4.59 1.03 16.86
C ALA A 119 -3.86 1.52 18.12
N LEU A 120 -4.53 1.52 19.27
CA LEU A 120 -3.95 1.95 20.56
C LEU A 120 -3.28 0.80 21.34
N GLY A 121 -3.24 -0.41 20.78
CA GLY A 121 -2.79 -1.63 21.47
C GLY A 121 -3.89 -2.36 22.24
N GLU A 122 -3.53 -3.10 23.28
CA GLU A 122 -4.50 -3.83 24.11
C GLU A 122 -5.34 -2.88 24.97
N GLY A 123 -6.65 -3.04 24.94
CA GLY A 123 -7.57 -2.22 25.73
C GLY A 123 -9.03 -2.43 25.37
N HIS A 124 -9.91 -1.73 26.09
CA HIS A 124 -11.33 -1.73 25.76
C HIS A 124 -11.56 -0.95 24.47
N ARG A 125 -12.18 -1.61 23.48
CA ARG A 125 -12.65 -1.00 22.24
C ARG A 125 -14.16 -0.87 22.25
N VAL A 126 -14.65 0.32 21.91
CA VAL A 126 -16.07 0.61 21.87
C VAL A 126 -16.71 -0.15 20.69
N PRO A 127 -17.86 -0.82 20.85
CA PRO A 127 -18.54 -1.48 19.75
C PRO A 127 -18.77 -0.55 18.56
N GLY A 128 -18.54 -1.04 17.33
CA GLY A 128 -18.64 -0.25 16.11
C GLY A 128 -20.08 0.20 15.80
N ASP A 129 -21.07 -0.52 16.31
CA ASP A 129 -22.51 -0.19 16.23
C ASP A 129 -22.97 0.77 17.35
N ALA A 130 -22.04 1.38 18.09
CA ALA A 130 -22.36 2.36 19.11
C ALA A 130 -23.23 3.50 18.54
N PRO A 131 -24.28 3.93 19.26
CA PRO A 131 -25.13 5.03 18.81
C PRO A 131 -24.32 6.31 18.54
N ALA A 132 -24.72 7.09 17.53
CA ALA A 132 -24.02 8.33 17.17
C ALA A 132 -23.86 9.31 18.34
N ALA A 133 -24.81 9.35 19.28
CA ALA A 133 -24.70 10.14 20.51
C ALA A 133 -23.55 9.67 21.42
N ARG A 134 -23.30 8.36 21.51
CA ARG A 134 -22.17 7.81 22.26
C ARG A 134 -20.84 8.15 21.58
N LEU A 135 -20.77 8.03 20.26
CA LEU A 135 -19.58 8.43 19.51
C LEU A 135 -19.29 9.93 19.65
N LYS A 136 -20.33 10.77 19.64
CA LYS A 136 -20.20 12.21 19.90
C LYS A 136 -19.57 12.50 21.27
N VAL A 137 -20.04 11.84 22.33
CA VAL A 137 -19.44 11.99 23.68
C VAL A 137 -17.99 11.54 23.72
N LEU A 138 -17.64 10.45 23.02
CA LEU A 138 -16.24 10.03 22.91
C LEU A 138 -15.40 11.11 22.22
N ILE A 139 -15.91 11.70 21.14
CA ILE A 139 -15.23 12.73 20.38
C ILE A 139 -15.08 14.04 21.19
N GLU A 140 -16.10 14.49 21.89
CA GLU A 140 -16.05 15.79 22.57
C GLU A 140 -15.35 15.68 23.93
N ASP A 141 -15.69 14.65 24.72
CA ASP A 141 -15.41 14.63 26.16
C ASP A 141 -14.37 13.59 26.60
N ALA A 142 -14.20 12.49 25.87
CA ALA A 142 -13.26 11.44 26.30
C ALA A 142 -11.79 11.88 26.15
N ARG A 143 -10.86 11.05 26.66
CA ARG A 143 -9.42 11.17 26.37
C ARG A 143 -9.06 10.27 25.18
N ASP A 144 -8.30 9.21 25.43
CA ASP A 144 -7.99 8.21 24.43
C ASP A 144 -9.15 7.21 24.36
N PHE A 145 -9.53 6.85 23.14
CA PHE A 145 -10.53 5.82 22.89
C PHE A 145 -10.28 5.20 21.52
N GLU A 146 -10.82 4.01 21.30
CA GLU A 146 -10.83 3.35 20.00
C GLU A 146 -12.17 2.63 19.80
N THR A 147 -12.70 2.68 18.58
CA THR A 147 -13.86 1.88 18.18
C THR A 147 -13.43 0.59 17.48
N LEU A 148 -14.25 -0.45 17.59
CA LEU A 148 -14.24 -1.57 16.66
C LEU A 148 -14.67 -1.11 15.26
N TRP A 149 -14.50 -1.98 14.28
CA TRP A 149 -14.93 -1.75 12.90
C TRP A 149 -16.45 -1.60 12.80
N THR A 150 -16.87 -0.58 12.06
CA THR A 150 -18.26 -0.30 11.69
C THR A 150 -18.44 -0.48 10.20
N ALA A 151 -19.39 -1.31 9.80
CA ALA A 151 -19.72 -1.50 8.38
C ALA A 151 -20.41 -0.25 7.79
N ALA A 152 -20.04 0.09 6.56
CA ALA A 152 -20.65 1.11 5.73
C ALA A 152 -21.11 0.47 4.40
N ARG A 153 -21.45 1.30 3.40
CA ARG A 153 -21.89 0.80 2.08
C ARG A 153 -20.70 0.29 1.26
N SER A 154 -20.97 -0.59 0.29
CA SER A 154 -19.98 -1.05 -0.70
C SER A 154 -18.75 -1.72 -0.07
N ASP A 155 -18.99 -2.59 0.91
CA ASP A 155 -17.97 -3.36 1.65
C ASP A 155 -16.87 -2.48 2.28
N ILE A 156 -17.22 -1.23 2.57
CA ILE A 156 -16.39 -0.30 3.33
C ILE A 156 -16.61 -0.54 4.81
N TYR A 157 -15.53 -0.48 5.57
CA TYR A 157 -15.51 -0.47 7.02
C TYR A 157 -14.78 0.77 7.49
N HIS A 158 -15.15 1.28 8.66
CA HIS A 158 -14.41 2.37 9.28
C HIS A 158 -14.26 2.16 10.78
N ARG A 159 -13.23 2.77 11.34
CA ARG A 159 -13.07 2.90 12.79
C ARG A 159 -12.46 4.25 13.13
N THR A 160 -12.53 4.61 14.40
CA THR A 160 -12.05 5.90 14.89
C THR A 160 -11.30 5.69 16.19
N TRP A 161 -10.17 6.35 16.35
CA TRP A 161 -9.44 6.38 17.61
C TRP A 161 -8.86 7.77 17.89
N ARG A 162 -8.58 8.04 19.15
CA ARG A 162 -7.79 9.20 19.57
C ARG A 162 -6.63 8.76 20.43
N GLN A 163 -5.46 9.35 20.18
CA GLN A 163 -4.28 9.22 21.03
C GLN A 163 -3.78 10.62 21.39
N GLY A 164 -3.85 10.97 22.68
CA GLY A 164 -3.56 12.32 23.14
C GLY A 164 -4.48 13.35 22.47
N GLU A 165 -3.88 14.25 21.70
CA GLU A 165 -4.58 15.35 21.02
C GLU A 165 -4.93 15.07 19.56
N THR A 166 -4.65 13.86 19.05
CA THR A 166 -4.86 13.50 17.63
C THR A 166 -6.01 12.51 17.48
N LEU A 167 -7.06 12.91 16.76
CA LEU A 167 -8.16 12.05 16.34
C LEU A 167 -7.87 11.52 14.94
N SER A 168 -8.03 10.21 14.77
CA SER A 168 -7.80 9.49 13.54
C SER A 168 -9.08 8.76 13.10
N VAL A 169 -9.38 8.83 11.80
CA VAL A 169 -10.45 8.08 11.16
C VAL A 169 -9.84 7.24 10.06
N GLU A 170 -10.01 5.92 10.17
CA GLU A 170 -9.59 4.96 9.15
C GLU A 170 -10.81 4.44 8.42
N VAL A 171 -10.73 4.43 7.09
CA VAL A 171 -11.70 3.82 6.19
C VAL A 171 -10.98 2.75 5.38
N VAL A 172 -11.55 1.55 5.32
CA VAL A 172 -10.95 0.37 4.70
C VAL A 172 -11.97 -0.30 3.79
N ARG A 173 -11.51 -0.71 2.60
CA ARG A 173 -12.16 -1.72 1.76
C ARG A 173 -11.12 -2.81 1.50
N PRO A 174 -11.20 -3.95 2.19
CA PRO A 174 -10.19 -5.00 2.08
C PRO A 174 -10.02 -5.46 0.63
N ALA A 175 -8.78 -5.53 0.16
CA ALA A 175 -8.44 -5.96 -1.19
C ALA A 175 -7.06 -6.61 -1.19
N SER A 176 -6.93 -7.82 -1.73
CA SER A 176 -5.61 -8.42 -1.93
C SER A 176 -4.91 -7.79 -3.14
N ALA A 177 -3.58 -7.77 -3.13
CA ALA A 177 -2.79 -7.33 -4.29
C ALA A 177 -3.13 -8.17 -5.54
N GLU A 178 -3.37 -9.47 -5.36
CA GLU A 178 -3.83 -10.36 -6.43
C GLU A 178 -5.20 -9.94 -7.00
N ALA A 179 -6.16 -9.58 -6.14
CA ALA A 179 -7.47 -9.09 -6.59
C ALA A 179 -7.32 -7.78 -7.38
N ALA A 180 -6.53 -6.82 -6.89
CA ALA A 180 -6.26 -5.57 -7.58
C ALA A 180 -5.60 -5.78 -8.96
N LEU A 181 -4.64 -6.72 -9.06
CA LEU A 181 -4.03 -7.11 -10.33
C LEU A 181 -5.03 -7.80 -11.27
N SER A 182 -5.94 -8.61 -10.74
CA SER A 182 -7.01 -9.25 -11.51
C SER A 182 -7.99 -8.21 -12.09
N ASP A 183 -8.39 -7.22 -11.30
CA ASP A 183 -9.24 -6.12 -11.74
C ASP A 183 -8.55 -5.28 -12.82
N ALA A 184 -7.27 -4.95 -12.62
CA ALA A 184 -6.48 -4.26 -13.64
C ALA A 184 -6.32 -5.09 -14.93
N ALA A 185 -6.14 -6.41 -14.81
CA ALA A 185 -6.08 -7.30 -15.97
C ALA A 185 -7.41 -7.34 -16.74
N TRP A 186 -8.55 -7.32 -16.03
CA TRP A 186 -9.86 -7.20 -16.64
C TRP A 186 -10.00 -5.91 -17.46
N ASP A 187 -9.60 -4.77 -16.91
CA ASP A 187 -9.62 -3.48 -17.62
C ASP A 187 -8.75 -3.50 -18.88
N VAL A 188 -7.58 -4.14 -18.81
CA VAL A 188 -6.71 -4.32 -19.98
C VAL A 188 -7.43 -5.17 -21.04
N ILE A 189 -7.94 -6.35 -20.68
CA ILE A 189 -8.58 -7.27 -21.65
C ILE A 189 -9.83 -6.64 -22.26
N THR A 190 -10.65 -5.95 -21.47
CA THR A 190 -11.88 -5.29 -21.96
C THR A 190 -11.58 -4.11 -22.89
N SER A 191 -10.44 -3.44 -22.71
CA SER A 191 -9.98 -2.33 -23.57
C SER A 191 -9.38 -2.75 -24.93
N ILE A 192 -9.15 -4.05 -25.17
CA ILE A 192 -8.58 -4.56 -26.42
C ILE A 192 -9.56 -4.35 -27.59
N LYS A 193 -9.09 -3.67 -28.65
CA LYS A 193 -9.89 -3.41 -29.86
C LYS A 193 -10.13 -4.66 -30.73
N ASP A 194 -9.16 -5.58 -30.78
CA ASP A 194 -9.30 -6.84 -31.49
C ASP A 194 -10.25 -7.79 -30.73
N ARG A 195 -11.47 -7.95 -31.26
CA ARG A 195 -12.52 -8.78 -30.66
C ARG A 195 -12.17 -10.27 -30.66
N THR A 196 -11.38 -10.75 -31.62
CA THR A 196 -10.97 -12.15 -31.67
C THR A 196 -9.96 -12.43 -30.58
N PHE A 197 -8.94 -11.57 -30.46
CA PHE A 197 -7.93 -11.68 -29.40
C PHE A 197 -8.54 -11.52 -28.00
N GLN A 198 -9.44 -10.54 -27.83
CA GLN A 198 -10.18 -10.35 -26.58
C GLN A 198 -10.99 -11.59 -26.17
N ARG A 199 -11.75 -12.20 -27.09
CA ARG A 199 -12.53 -13.41 -26.80
C ARG A 199 -11.64 -14.60 -26.45
N GLU A 200 -10.49 -14.73 -27.10
CA GLU A 200 -9.52 -15.80 -26.79
C GLU A 200 -8.94 -15.63 -25.38
N LEU A 201 -8.60 -14.40 -24.97
CA LEU A 201 -8.13 -14.13 -23.60
C LEU A 201 -9.21 -14.40 -22.56
N MET A 202 -10.46 -13.98 -22.84
CA MET A 202 -11.60 -14.26 -21.98
C MET A 202 -11.83 -15.78 -21.84
N ARG A 203 -11.74 -16.55 -22.93
CA ARG A 203 -11.83 -18.01 -22.88
C ARG A 203 -10.72 -18.63 -22.02
N ARG A 204 -9.47 -18.18 -22.19
CA ARG A 204 -8.33 -18.68 -21.39
C ARG A 204 -8.46 -18.31 -19.91
N SER A 205 -9.08 -17.16 -19.60
CA SER A 205 -9.25 -16.70 -18.22
C SER A 205 -10.13 -17.63 -17.39
N GLU A 206 -10.99 -18.43 -18.01
CA GLU A 206 -11.79 -19.46 -17.33
C GLU A 206 -10.90 -20.60 -16.78
N GLU A 207 -9.75 -20.87 -17.40
CA GLU A 207 -8.83 -21.94 -16.99
C GLU A 207 -7.73 -21.45 -16.04
N VAL A 208 -7.18 -20.25 -16.29
CA VAL A 208 -5.97 -19.75 -15.61
C VAL A 208 -6.16 -18.41 -14.88
N GLY A 209 -7.38 -17.87 -14.84
CA GLY A 209 -7.69 -16.54 -14.31
C GLY A 209 -7.34 -15.40 -15.27
N MET A 210 -7.90 -14.20 -15.01
CA MET A 210 -7.70 -13.00 -15.85
C MET A 210 -6.23 -12.62 -15.99
N LEU A 211 -5.53 -12.54 -14.86
CA LEU A 211 -4.11 -12.22 -14.82
C LEU A 211 -3.27 -13.29 -15.54
N GLY A 212 -3.56 -14.57 -15.31
CA GLY A 212 -2.87 -15.69 -15.97
C GLY A 212 -3.03 -15.66 -17.49
N ALA A 213 -4.23 -15.40 -17.99
CA ALA A 213 -4.52 -15.30 -19.42
C ALA A 213 -3.77 -14.13 -20.06
N LEU A 214 -3.77 -12.97 -19.41
CA LEU A 214 -3.05 -11.79 -19.88
C LEU A 214 -1.54 -12.03 -19.90
N LEU A 215 -0.97 -12.57 -18.82
CA LEU A 215 0.46 -12.86 -18.71
C LEU A 215 0.93 -13.94 -19.70
N GLY A 216 0.10 -14.96 -19.94
CA GLY A 216 0.40 -16.03 -20.89
C GLY A 216 0.41 -15.58 -22.36
N ALA A 217 -0.23 -14.45 -22.66
CA ALA A 217 -0.16 -13.81 -23.97
C ALA A 217 1.08 -12.90 -24.15
N ARG A 218 1.91 -12.74 -23.11
CA ARG A 218 3.15 -11.94 -23.15
C ARG A 218 4.38 -12.81 -23.38
N HIS A 219 5.56 -12.20 -23.33
CA HIS A 219 6.83 -12.92 -23.46
C HIS A 219 7.05 -13.91 -22.31
N ALA A 220 7.80 -14.98 -22.58
CA ALA A 220 8.29 -15.89 -21.55
C ALA A 220 9.02 -15.09 -20.46
N GLY A 221 8.62 -15.24 -19.20
CA GLY A 221 9.18 -14.52 -18.05
C GLY A 221 8.31 -13.40 -17.45
N ALA A 222 7.20 -13.00 -18.10
CA ALA A 222 6.32 -11.95 -17.59
C ALA A 222 5.84 -12.19 -16.14
N ARG A 223 5.47 -13.44 -15.80
CA ARG A 223 5.07 -13.81 -14.43
C ARG A 223 6.21 -13.66 -13.42
N GLY A 224 7.44 -14.00 -13.80
CA GLY A 224 8.61 -13.82 -12.94
C GLY A 224 8.89 -12.35 -12.66
N ASN A 225 8.80 -11.52 -13.70
CA ASN A 225 8.98 -10.08 -13.58
C ASN A 225 7.88 -9.44 -12.74
N LEU A 226 6.61 -9.85 -12.91
CA LEU A 226 5.51 -9.37 -12.06
C LEU A 226 5.73 -9.69 -10.59
N ASN A 227 6.17 -10.92 -10.27
CA ASN A 227 6.45 -11.30 -8.88
C ASN A 227 7.57 -10.47 -8.22
N GLN A 228 8.46 -9.86 -9.01
CA GLN A 228 9.49 -8.94 -8.50
C GLN A 228 8.95 -7.51 -8.28
N MET A 229 7.80 -7.17 -8.85
CA MET A 229 7.20 -5.85 -8.69
C MET A 229 6.56 -5.67 -7.32
N PRO A 230 6.68 -4.48 -6.70
CA PRO A 230 5.94 -4.15 -5.48
C PRO A 230 4.43 -4.39 -5.57
N ASP A 231 3.83 -4.07 -6.71
CA ASP A 231 2.39 -4.20 -6.97
C ASP A 231 1.83 -5.63 -6.88
N ALA A 232 2.70 -6.65 -6.94
CA ALA A 232 2.29 -8.03 -6.73
C ALA A 232 2.04 -8.37 -5.25
N HIS A 233 2.51 -7.52 -4.33
CA HIS A 233 2.50 -7.78 -2.89
C HIS A 233 1.76 -6.70 -2.09
N PHE A 234 1.68 -5.49 -2.62
CA PHE A 234 1.07 -4.34 -1.96
C PHE A 234 0.01 -3.69 -2.84
N THR A 235 -1.07 -3.23 -2.22
CA THR A 235 -2.12 -2.43 -2.86
C THR A 235 -2.79 -1.53 -1.83
N VAL A 236 -3.51 -0.50 -2.28
CA VAL A 236 -4.29 0.38 -1.42
C VAL A 236 -5.55 -0.33 -0.93
N GLN A 237 -5.69 -0.43 0.39
CA GLN A 237 -6.86 -0.98 1.06
C GLN A 237 -7.52 0.02 2.01
N ALA A 238 -6.79 1.08 2.39
CA ALA A 238 -7.19 1.99 3.45
C ALA A 238 -6.93 3.46 3.08
N SER A 239 -7.60 4.36 3.78
CA SER A 239 -7.20 5.75 3.96
C SER A 239 -7.36 6.12 5.43
N VAL A 240 -6.38 6.82 5.99
CA VAL A 240 -6.41 7.32 7.36
C VAL A 240 -6.25 8.83 7.34
N HIS A 241 -7.26 9.52 7.86
CA HIS A 241 -7.24 10.96 8.06
C HIS A 241 -7.04 11.27 9.54
N THR A 242 -6.23 12.28 9.82
CA THR A 242 -5.92 12.70 11.20
C THR A 242 -6.13 14.19 11.37
N VAL A 243 -6.64 14.59 12.53
CA VAL A 243 -6.70 15.99 12.96
C VAL A 243 -6.22 16.10 14.40
N SER A 244 -5.59 17.24 14.74
CA SER A 244 -5.06 17.47 16.07
C SER A 244 -5.61 18.76 16.69
N GLY A 245 -5.53 18.87 18.02
CA GLY A 245 -5.92 20.05 18.78
C GLY A 245 -7.44 20.17 18.97
N ALA A 246 -7.98 21.38 19.03
CA ALA A 246 -9.40 21.61 19.32
C ALA A 246 -10.34 20.90 18.33
N GLU A 247 -9.94 20.82 17.05
CA GLU A 247 -10.70 20.16 15.99
C GLU A 247 -10.79 18.63 16.19
N ALA A 248 -9.85 18.01 16.90
CA ALA A 248 -9.90 16.60 17.29
C ALA A 248 -11.01 16.27 18.31
N ARG A 249 -11.61 17.31 18.89
CA ARG A 249 -12.74 17.23 19.81
C ARG A 249 -14.06 17.70 19.21
N ASN A 250 -14.12 17.86 17.88
CA ASN A 250 -15.30 18.35 17.19
C ASN A 250 -15.98 17.22 16.38
N ALA A 251 -17.23 16.90 16.71
CA ALA A 251 -18.00 15.87 16.02
C ALA A 251 -18.32 16.20 14.55
N ASP A 252 -18.40 17.48 14.18
CA ASP A 252 -18.62 17.90 12.80
C ASP A 252 -17.37 17.69 11.96
N THR A 253 -16.20 17.97 12.56
CA THR A 253 -14.89 17.68 11.97
C THR A 253 -14.71 16.18 11.78
N HIS A 254 -15.04 15.35 12.76
CA HIS A 254 -15.05 13.88 12.60
C HIS A 254 -15.89 13.44 11.39
N ARG A 255 -17.11 13.95 11.25
CA ARG A 255 -17.98 13.63 10.10
C ARG A 255 -17.38 14.07 8.77
N ALA A 256 -16.66 15.19 8.75
CA ALA A 256 -15.95 15.67 7.56
C ALA A 256 -14.75 14.76 7.23
N LEU A 257 -13.95 14.37 8.22
CA LEU A 257 -12.83 13.44 8.05
C LEU A 257 -13.30 12.09 7.51
N LEU A 258 -14.39 11.52 8.05
CA LEU A 258 -14.93 10.25 7.59
C LEU A 258 -15.35 10.32 6.11
N ARG A 259 -16.00 11.41 5.69
CA ARG A 259 -16.34 11.63 4.27
C ARG A 259 -15.11 11.79 3.40
N ALA A 260 -14.11 12.55 3.86
CA ALA A 260 -12.87 12.77 3.13
C ALA A 260 -12.07 11.47 2.95
N ALA A 261 -11.89 10.69 4.02
CA ALA A 261 -11.20 9.40 3.97
C ALA A 261 -11.93 8.39 3.07
N THR A 262 -13.26 8.40 3.08
CA THR A 262 -14.07 7.55 2.18
C THR A 262 -13.84 7.93 0.71
N ALA A 263 -13.94 9.23 0.39
CA ALA A 263 -13.74 9.71 -0.98
C ALA A 263 -12.31 9.47 -1.47
N GLU A 264 -11.31 9.70 -0.61
CA GLU A 264 -9.90 9.45 -0.95
C GLU A 264 -9.66 7.95 -1.20
N LEU A 265 -10.21 7.05 -0.38
CA LEU A 265 -10.05 5.61 -0.59
C LEU A 265 -10.56 5.18 -1.97
N GLU A 266 -11.74 5.64 -2.37
CA GLU A 266 -12.32 5.32 -3.68
C GLU A 266 -11.49 5.88 -4.83
N GLU A 267 -10.99 7.11 -4.68
CA GLU A 267 -10.10 7.74 -5.67
C GLU A 267 -8.78 6.98 -5.80
N LEU A 268 -8.14 6.65 -4.67
CA LEU A 268 -6.87 5.94 -4.62
C LEU A 268 -7.00 4.56 -5.27
N GLN A 269 -8.01 3.78 -4.90
CA GLN A 269 -8.23 2.44 -5.49
C GLN A 269 -8.52 2.53 -6.99
N SER A 270 -9.33 3.51 -7.42
CA SER A 270 -9.59 3.71 -8.85
C SER A 270 -8.33 4.14 -9.62
N HIS A 271 -7.49 4.97 -9.01
CA HIS A 271 -6.25 5.44 -9.61
C HIS A 271 -5.21 4.34 -9.72
N THR A 272 -4.97 3.57 -8.65
CA THR A 272 -4.00 2.48 -8.65
C THR A 272 -4.39 1.38 -9.64
N THR A 273 -5.68 1.00 -9.72
CA THR A 273 -6.14 0.04 -10.74
C THR A 273 -5.84 0.52 -12.17
N ARG A 274 -6.03 1.81 -12.47
CA ARG A 274 -5.67 2.37 -13.79
C ARG A 274 -4.16 2.32 -14.05
N GLN A 275 -3.34 2.69 -13.06
CA GLN A 275 -1.88 2.63 -13.19
C GLN A 275 -1.39 1.19 -13.41
N LEU A 276 -1.93 0.23 -12.65
CA LEU A 276 -1.65 -1.20 -12.82
C LEU A 276 -2.04 -1.67 -14.22
N ALA A 277 -3.19 -1.26 -14.74
CA ALA A 277 -3.63 -1.59 -16.09
C ALA A 277 -2.66 -1.03 -17.16
N GLU A 278 -2.12 0.18 -16.97
CA GLU A 278 -1.11 0.75 -17.85
C GLU A 278 0.21 -0.05 -17.81
N VAL A 279 0.69 -0.43 -16.62
CA VAL A 279 1.88 -1.28 -16.45
C VAL A 279 1.69 -2.62 -17.16
N LEU A 280 0.54 -3.27 -16.95
CA LEU A 280 0.18 -4.53 -17.60
C LEU A 280 0.08 -4.38 -19.12
N ARG A 281 -0.37 -3.23 -19.63
CA ARG A 281 -0.44 -2.93 -21.08
C ARG A 281 0.94 -2.72 -21.70
N HIS A 282 1.82 -1.91 -21.09
CA HIS A 282 3.05 -1.42 -21.73
C HIS A 282 4.23 -2.38 -21.71
N GLY A 283 4.29 -3.33 -20.76
CA GLY A 283 5.42 -4.27 -20.72
C GLY A 283 5.87 -4.54 -19.30
N LEU A 284 5.89 -5.80 -18.89
CA LEU A 284 6.66 -6.27 -17.74
C LEU A 284 8.10 -6.49 -18.19
N ASN A 285 8.69 -5.49 -18.85
CA ASN A 285 10.06 -5.58 -19.34
C ASN A 285 10.98 -5.58 -18.11
N SER A 286 11.90 -6.54 -18.04
CA SER A 286 12.94 -6.57 -17.02
C SER A 286 13.69 -5.24 -17.05
N ARG A 287 13.51 -4.41 -16.03
CA ARG A 287 14.40 -3.29 -15.74
C ARG A 287 15.49 -3.79 -14.82
#